data_AF-A0AAF1D7K0-F1
#
_entry.id   AF-A0AAF1D7K0-F1
#
_cell.length_a   1.000
_cell.length_b   1.000
_cell.length_c   1.000
_cell.angle_alpha   90.00
_cell.angle_beta   90.00
_cell.angle_gamma   90.00
#
_symmetry.space_group_name_H-M   'P 1'
#
loop_
_entity.id
_entity.type
_entity.pdbx_description
1 polymer ?
#
loop_
_entity_poly.entity_id
_entity_poly.type
_entity_poly.pdbx_seq_one_letter_code
_entity_poly.pdbx_strand_id
1 'polypeptide(L)'
;MYVICNILCKVYFTFINRIVILHFMNMVDIGRTVKEKRGLLNLSQAKLASLSQVSRITINALENAQLKEIGVTKLLSIMKSLDMTFDFKHNSEPHKVLIQMTNSANVSYKDLLTPTVFKNALVKAAMPKKYIGNMMYFFDEAPESMVNKTIQAVATLKKMEPLTIKNNAKKIAQEIKSPRSMWYDNK
;
A
#
# COMPACT_ATOMS: atom_id res chain seq x y z
N MET A 1 -37.75 13.67 23.87
CA MET A 1 -37.37 14.17 22.53
C MET A 1 -35.88 14.55 22.40
N TYR A 2 -35.20 15.03 23.45
CA TYR A 2 -33.78 15.41 23.41
C TYR A 2 -32.75 14.25 23.37
N VAL A 3 -33.14 13.04 23.77
CA VAL A 3 -32.21 11.90 23.88
C VAL A 3 -31.90 11.27 22.51
N ILE A 4 -32.85 11.28 21.58
CA ILE A 4 -32.71 10.64 20.26
C ILE A 4 -31.78 11.45 19.33
N CYS A 5 -31.79 12.79 19.46
CA CYS A 5 -30.91 13.67 18.67
C CYS A 5 -29.42 13.48 19.01
N ASN A 6 -29.10 13.20 20.28
CA ASN A 6 -27.72 13.04 20.74
C ASN A 6 -27.11 11.69 20.32
N ILE A 7 -27.94 10.64 20.24
CA ILE A 7 -27.50 9.30 19.79
C ILE A 7 -27.29 9.31 18.27
N LEU A 8 -28.20 9.91 17.50
CA LEU A 8 -28.04 10.04 16.05
C LEU A 8 -26.81 10.87 15.68
N CYS A 9 -26.50 11.94 16.42
CA CYS A 9 -25.31 12.77 16.18
C CYS A 9 -24.00 12.03 16.51
N LYS A 10 -23.94 11.29 17.62
CA LYS A 10 -22.77 10.44 17.95
C LYS A 10 -22.57 9.33 16.94
N VAL A 11 -23.63 8.66 16.51
CA VAL A 11 -23.54 7.59 15.51
C VAL A 11 -23.10 8.16 14.15
N TYR A 12 -23.64 9.31 13.72
CA TYR A 12 -23.18 9.98 12.49
C TYR A 12 -21.71 10.40 12.55
N PHE A 13 -21.25 10.95 13.69
CA PHE A 13 -19.86 11.38 13.86
C PHE A 13 -18.87 10.20 13.91
N THR A 14 -19.31 9.06 14.45
CA THR A 14 -18.50 7.82 14.46
C THR A 14 -18.51 7.14 13.08
N PHE A 15 -19.60 7.29 12.31
CA PHE A 15 -19.75 6.69 10.98
C PHE A 15 -19.00 7.47 9.88
N ILE A 16 -18.95 8.80 9.95
CA ILE A 16 -18.20 9.63 8.99
C ILE A 16 -16.68 9.46 9.13
N ASN A 17 -16.17 9.21 10.35
CA ASN A 17 -14.75 8.88 10.55
C ASN A 17 -14.36 7.49 10.01
N ARG A 18 -15.33 6.68 9.58
CA ARG A 18 -15.11 5.38 8.91
C ARG A 18 -15.13 5.49 7.38
N ILE A 19 -15.19 6.71 6.83
CA ILE A 19 -14.91 6.95 5.42
C ILE A 19 -13.39 6.96 5.28
N VAL A 20 -12.86 5.83 4.80
CA VAL A 20 -11.46 5.67 4.38
C VAL A 20 -11.23 6.60 3.18
N ILE A 21 -10.99 7.87 3.46
CA ILE A 21 -10.33 8.75 2.51
C ILE A 21 -8.90 8.24 2.46
N LEU A 22 -8.42 7.93 1.24
CA LEU A 22 -7.01 7.77 0.91
C LEU A 22 -6.30 9.11 1.16
N HIS A 23 -6.25 9.55 2.41
CA HIS A 23 -5.53 10.74 2.81
C HIS A 23 -4.07 10.34 2.90
N PHE A 24 -3.24 10.97 2.06
CA PHE A 24 -1.81 10.90 2.26
C PHE A 24 -1.53 11.63 3.57
N MET A 25 -1.28 10.88 4.65
CA MET A 25 -0.97 11.47 5.96
C MET A 25 0.31 12.29 5.87
N ASN A 26 0.21 13.59 6.17
CA ASN A 26 1.35 14.48 6.31
C ASN A 26 1.60 14.84 7.80
N MET A 27 2.61 15.66 8.08
CA MET A 27 2.97 16.03 9.46
C MET A 27 1.84 16.73 10.23
N VAL A 28 1.03 17.53 9.52
CA VAL A 28 -0.11 18.24 10.11
C VAL A 28 -1.17 17.24 10.57
N ASP A 29 -1.45 16.24 9.74
CA ASP A 29 -2.41 15.18 10.07
C ASP A 29 -1.92 14.37 11.27
N ILE A 30 -0.64 13.98 11.28
CA ILE A 30 -0.02 13.28 12.41
C ILE A 30 -0.17 14.09 13.70
N GLY A 31 0.15 15.39 13.66
CA GLY A 31 0.05 16.27 14.82
C GLY A 31 -1.37 16.40 15.36
N ARG A 32 -2.35 16.51 14.46
CA ARG A 32 -3.77 16.53 14.81
C ARG A 32 -4.19 15.22 15.48
N THR A 33 -3.88 14.07 14.88
CA THR A 33 -4.22 12.76 15.43
C THR A 33 -3.58 12.53 16.80
N VAL A 34 -2.32 12.95 16.99
CA VAL A 34 -1.64 12.90 18.28
C VAL A 34 -2.36 13.75 19.33
N LYS A 35 -2.74 14.98 18.99
CA LYS A 35 -3.48 15.88 19.89
C LYS A 35 -4.83 15.29 20.31
N GLU A 36 -5.58 14.76 19.35
CA GLU A 36 -6.88 14.13 19.57
C GLU A 36 -6.76 12.91 20.49
N LYS A 37 -5.85 11.97 20.17
CA LYS A 37 -5.63 10.76 20.97
C LYS A 37 -5.12 11.11 22.38
N ARG A 38 -4.20 12.07 22.51
CA ARG A 38 -3.73 12.58 23.81
C ARG A 38 -4.89 13.14 24.64
N GLY A 39 -5.78 13.91 24.02
CA GLY A 39 -6.98 14.46 24.65
C GLY A 39 -7.94 13.38 25.15
N LEU A 40 -8.19 12.34 24.34
CA LEU A 40 -9.02 11.19 24.73
C LEU A 40 -8.46 10.42 25.94
N LEU A 41 -7.14 10.38 26.08
CA LEU A 41 -6.45 9.75 27.21
C LEU A 41 -6.27 10.69 28.41
N ASN A 42 -6.80 11.92 28.36
CA ASN A 42 -6.64 12.95 29.40
C ASN A 42 -5.18 13.22 29.79
N LEU A 43 -4.26 13.11 28.83
CA LEU A 43 -2.83 13.36 29.07
C LEU A 43 -2.48 14.83 28.81
N SER A 44 -1.69 15.44 29.69
CA SER A 44 -1.06 16.73 29.38
C SER A 44 0.07 16.56 28.35
N GLN A 45 0.42 17.62 27.61
CA GLN A 45 1.57 17.59 26.70
C GLN A 45 2.88 17.21 27.42
N ALA A 46 3.05 17.68 28.66
CA ALA A 46 4.21 17.34 29.49
C ALA A 46 4.23 15.86 29.88
N LYS A 47 3.06 15.27 30.19
CA LYS A 47 2.97 13.85 30.51
C LYS A 47 3.27 12.98 29.30
N LEU A 48 2.72 13.31 28.13
CA LEU A 48 3.04 12.59 26.88
C LEU A 48 4.53 12.69 26.54
N ALA A 49 5.12 13.89 26.65
CA ALA A 49 6.54 14.12 26.42
C ALA A 49 7.42 13.22 27.31
N SER A 50 7.09 13.12 28.60
CA SER A 50 7.78 12.23 29.54
C SER A 50 7.64 10.75 29.18
N LEU A 51 6.43 10.28 28.83
CA LEU A 51 6.19 8.88 28.45
C LEU A 51 6.92 8.48 27.16
N SER A 52 7.01 9.41 26.21
CA SER A 52 7.62 9.18 24.89
C SER A 52 9.10 9.57 24.81
N GLN A 53 9.69 10.03 25.92
CA GLN A 53 11.09 10.47 26.00
C GLN A 53 11.46 11.54 24.96
N VAL A 54 10.54 12.48 24.72
CA VAL A 54 10.77 13.65 23.86
C VAL A 54 10.58 14.94 24.66
N SER A 55 11.00 16.08 24.12
CA SER A 55 10.77 17.35 24.79
C SER A 55 9.30 17.79 24.67
N ARG A 56 8.81 18.53 25.67
CA ARG A 56 7.50 19.19 25.61
C ARG A 56 7.40 20.13 24.40
N ILE A 57 8.50 20.77 24.01
CA ILE A 57 8.57 21.64 22.83
C ILE A 57 8.27 20.83 21.57
N THR A 58 8.82 19.62 21.43
CA THR A 58 8.53 18.73 20.30
C THR A 58 7.05 18.35 20.24
N ILE A 59 6.42 17.97 21.36
CA ILE A 59 4.97 17.66 21.38
C ILE A 59 4.14 18.90 21.01
N ASN A 60 4.48 20.06 21.56
CA ASN A 60 3.75 21.29 21.26
C ASN A 60 3.87 21.67 19.77
N ALA A 61 5.09 21.63 19.22
CA ALA A 61 5.33 21.94 17.81
C ALA A 61 4.67 20.91 16.88
N LEU A 62 4.63 19.63 17.26
CA LEU A 62 3.91 18.57 16.54
C LEU A 62 2.41 18.88 16.48
N GLU A 63 1.78 19.11 17.64
CA GLU A 63 0.34 19.32 17.76
C GLU A 63 -0.15 20.63 17.13
N ASN A 64 0.75 21.59 16.91
CA ASN A 64 0.46 22.90 16.31
C ASN A 64 1.00 23.05 14.88
N ALA A 65 1.39 21.94 14.22
CA ALA A 65 1.87 21.93 12.84
C ALA A 65 3.12 22.83 12.58
N GLN A 66 3.96 23.00 13.60
CA GLN A 66 5.19 23.79 13.54
C GLN A 66 6.43 22.94 13.26
N LEU A 67 6.33 21.60 13.36
CA LEU A 67 7.41 20.71 12.96
C LEU A 67 7.44 20.57 11.45
N LYS A 68 8.58 20.92 10.84
CA LYS A 68 8.88 20.56 9.45
C LYS A 68 9.14 19.07 9.30
N GLU A 69 9.82 18.49 10.29
CA GLU A 69 10.21 17.08 10.31
C GLU A 69 10.30 16.54 11.74
N ILE A 70 10.19 15.21 11.87
CA ILE A 70 10.42 14.49 13.12
C ILE A 70 11.15 13.19 12.79
N GLY A 71 12.15 12.84 13.59
CA GLY A 71 12.83 11.55 13.44
C GLY A 71 11.86 10.39 13.70
N VAL A 72 11.92 9.35 12.87
CA VAL A 72 11.02 8.18 12.93
C VAL A 72 10.99 7.57 14.34
N THR A 73 12.14 7.47 15.02
CA THR A 73 12.22 6.94 16.40
C THR A 73 11.39 7.74 17.40
N LYS A 74 11.41 9.07 17.30
CA LYS A 74 10.63 9.96 18.18
C LYS A 74 9.14 9.82 17.89
N LEU A 75 8.77 9.78 16.61
CA LEU A 75 7.38 9.57 16.20
C LEU A 75 6.85 8.22 16.72
N LEU A 76 7.59 7.13 16.52
CA LEU A 76 7.21 5.81 17.00
C LEU A 76 7.10 5.76 18.53
N SER A 77 7.95 6.48 19.27
CA SER A 77 7.88 6.56 20.73
C SER A 77 6.64 7.31 21.22
N ILE A 78 6.25 8.38 20.51
CA ILE A 78 5.00 9.11 20.76
C ILE A 78 3.79 8.22 20.47
N MET A 79 3.78 7.56 19.32
CA MET A 79 2.70 6.65 18.92
C MET A 79 2.54 5.48 19.90
N LYS A 80 3.65 4.87 20.32
CA LYS A 80 3.65 3.80 21.33
C LYS A 80 3.06 4.27 22.66
N SER A 81 3.40 5.48 23.10
CA SER A 81 2.84 6.07 24.34
C SER A 81 1.33 6.32 24.26
N LEU A 82 0.78 6.42 23.05
CA LEU A 82 -0.64 6.66 22.78
C LEU A 82 -1.40 5.39 22.37
N ASP A 83 -0.75 4.22 22.42
CA ASP A 83 -1.29 2.96 21.92
C ASP A 83 -1.77 3.05 20.46
N MET A 84 -0.90 3.63 19.62
CA MET A 84 -1.10 3.77 18.18
C MET A 84 -0.03 3.00 17.42
N THR A 85 -0.40 2.42 16.28
CA THR A 85 0.51 1.73 15.37
C THR A 85 0.64 2.49 14.05
N PHE A 86 1.83 2.42 13.45
CA PHE A 86 2.08 2.86 12.09
C PHE A 86 2.08 1.63 11.18
N ASP A 87 1.23 1.61 10.17
CA ASP A 87 1.13 0.49 9.24
C ASP A 87 1.43 0.95 7.81
N PHE A 88 2.34 0.24 7.15
CA PHE A 88 2.65 0.47 5.75
C PHE A 88 1.65 -0.30 4.90
N LYS A 89 0.52 0.34 4.58
CA LYS A 89 -0.48 -0.28 3.71
C LYS A 89 -0.03 -0.27 2.26
N HIS A 90 -0.05 -1.45 1.64
CA HIS A 90 0.05 -1.55 0.18
C HIS A 90 -1.33 -1.22 -0.42
N ASN A 91 -1.46 -0.03 -1.02
CA ASN A 91 -2.74 0.49 -1.54
C ASN A 91 -3.26 -0.22 -2.80
N SER A 92 -2.76 -1.41 -3.13
CA SER A 92 -3.03 -2.07 -4.41
C SER A 92 -3.92 -3.29 -4.21
N GLU A 93 -5.22 -3.16 -4.53
CA GLU A 93 -6.12 -4.31 -4.61
C GLU A 93 -5.63 -5.27 -5.70
N PRO A 94 -5.37 -6.56 -5.39
CA PRO A 94 -4.76 -7.49 -6.35
C PRO A 94 -5.51 -7.61 -7.68
N HIS A 95 -6.84 -7.59 -7.65
CA HIS A 95 -7.66 -7.65 -8.85
C HIS A 95 -7.48 -6.41 -9.74
N LYS A 96 -7.46 -5.20 -9.15
CA LYS A 96 -7.25 -3.94 -9.89
C LYS A 96 -5.88 -3.90 -10.54
N VAL A 97 -4.85 -4.39 -9.86
CA VAL A 97 -3.49 -4.50 -10.42
C VAL A 97 -3.48 -5.37 -11.67
N LEU A 98 -4.13 -6.54 -11.65
CA LEU A 98 -4.17 -7.40 -12.83
C LEU A 98 -4.95 -6.77 -13.99
N ILE A 99 -6.06 -6.10 -13.71
CA ILE A 99 -6.84 -5.37 -14.72
C ILE A 99 -5.97 -4.28 -15.38
N GLN A 100 -5.29 -3.47 -14.57
CA GLN A 100 -4.37 -2.44 -15.06
C GLN A 100 -3.28 -3.06 -15.95
N MET A 101 -2.66 -4.15 -15.50
CA MET A 101 -1.62 -4.83 -16.26
C MET A 101 -2.13 -5.32 -17.61
N THR A 102 -3.28 -6.01 -17.63
CA THR A 102 -3.83 -6.54 -18.87
C THR A 102 -4.32 -5.45 -19.82
N ASN A 103 -4.85 -4.33 -19.30
CA ASN A 103 -5.23 -3.20 -20.14
C ASN A 103 -4.01 -2.57 -20.82
N SER A 104 -2.91 -2.39 -20.09
CA SER A 104 -1.65 -1.91 -20.67
C SER A 104 -1.03 -2.89 -21.68
N ALA A 105 -1.26 -4.19 -21.51
CA ALA A 105 -0.82 -5.22 -22.45
C ALA A 105 -1.70 -5.34 -23.72
N ASN A 106 -2.95 -4.84 -23.66
CA ASN A 106 -3.94 -4.95 -24.73
C ASN A 106 -3.95 -3.68 -25.62
N VAL A 107 -2.81 -3.34 -26.22
CA VAL A 107 -2.68 -2.10 -27.02
C VAL A 107 -3.23 -2.20 -28.45
N SER A 108 -3.14 -3.35 -29.12
CA SER A 108 -3.58 -3.50 -30.53
C SER A 108 -3.90 -4.93 -30.99
N TYR A 109 -3.88 -5.91 -30.10
CA TYR A 109 -4.12 -7.31 -30.47
C TYR A 109 -5.61 -7.60 -30.58
N LYS A 110 -6.02 -8.36 -31.61
CA LYS A 110 -7.42 -8.79 -31.82
C LYS A 110 -7.97 -9.59 -30.64
N ASP A 111 -7.10 -10.35 -29.99
CA ASP A 111 -7.45 -11.17 -28.84
C ASP A 111 -7.04 -10.46 -27.54
N LEU A 112 -8.04 -10.25 -26.68
CA LEU A 112 -7.84 -9.58 -25.39
C LEU A 112 -7.31 -10.58 -24.35
N LEU A 113 -6.14 -10.26 -23.80
CA LEU A 113 -5.58 -10.97 -22.67
C LEU A 113 -6.38 -10.60 -21.41
N THR A 114 -6.99 -11.60 -20.76
CA THR A 114 -7.78 -11.36 -19.55
C THR A 114 -6.93 -11.53 -18.28
N PRO A 115 -7.29 -10.87 -17.15
CA PRO A 115 -6.60 -11.04 -15.87
C PRO A 115 -6.47 -12.49 -15.43
N THR A 116 -7.48 -13.32 -15.72
CA THR A 116 -7.49 -14.74 -15.37
C THR A 116 -6.48 -15.54 -16.18
N VAL A 117 -6.43 -15.31 -17.51
CA VAL A 117 -5.47 -15.98 -18.39
C VAL A 117 -4.04 -15.57 -18.03
N PHE A 118 -3.79 -14.26 -17.89
CA PHE A 118 -2.49 -13.72 -17.49
C PHE A 118 -2.00 -14.31 -16.15
N LYS A 119 -2.86 -14.27 -15.13
CA LYS A 119 -2.57 -14.87 -13.81
C LYS A 119 -2.22 -16.34 -13.92
N ASN A 120 -3.01 -17.12 -14.66
CA ASN A 120 -2.79 -18.55 -14.80
C ASN A 120 -1.49 -18.86 -15.58
N ALA A 121 -1.13 -18.04 -16.55
CA ALA A 121 0.14 -18.15 -17.27
C ALA A 121 1.34 -18.02 -16.32
N LEU A 122 1.33 -17.00 -15.45
CA LEU A 122 2.38 -16.79 -14.44
C LEU A 122 2.43 -17.90 -13.39
N VAL A 123 1.27 -18.41 -12.95
CA VAL A 123 1.21 -19.52 -11.98
C VAL A 123 1.76 -20.81 -12.57
N LYS A 124 1.46 -21.09 -13.84
CA LYS A 124 1.90 -22.31 -14.52
C LYS A 124 3.30 -22.22 -15.14
N ALA A 125 3.94 -21.06 -15.06
CA ALA A 125 5.18 -20.77 -15.79
C ALA A 125 5.05 -21.09 -17.29
N ALA A 126 3.89 -20.83 -17.89
CA ALA A 126 3.60 -21.22 -19.26
C ALA A 126 2.95 -20.08 -20.04
N MET A 127 3.54 -19.73 -21.20
CA MET A 127 3.02 -18.67 -22.06
C MET A 127 1.98 -19.22 -23.04
N PRO A 128 0.73 -18.74 -23.02
CA PRO A 128 -0.26 -19.17 -24.00
C PRO A 128 0.07 -18.61 -25.38
N LYS A 129 0.25 -19.48 -26.38
CA LYS A 129 0.64 -19.10 -27.76
C LYS A 129 -0.19 -17.97 -28.36
N LYS A 130 -1.50 -17.99 -28.07
CA LYS A 130 -2.46 -16.99 -28.55
C LYS A 130 -2.19 -15.56 -28.07
N TYR A 131 -1.54 -15.40 -26.92
CA TYR A 131 -1.36 -14.10 -26.25
C TYR A 131 0.12 -13.71 -26.08
N ILE A 132 1.03 -14.32 -26.83
CA ILE A 132 2.48 -14.04 -26.71
C ILE A 132 2.73 -12.54 -26.86
N GLY A 133 2.19 -11.91 -27.92
CA GLY A 133 2.37 -10.47 -28.16
C GLY A 133 1.87 -9.59 -27.01
N ASN A 134 0.69 -9.88 -26.45
CA ASN A 134 0.18 -9.16 -25.29
C ASN A 134 1.08 -9.36 -24.06
N MET A 135 1.53 -10.60 -23.82
CA MET A 135 2.35 -10.95 -22.66
C MET A 135 3.76 -10.33 -22.74
N MET A 136 4.31 -10.10 -23.94
CA MET A 136 5.62 -9.48 -24.11
C MET A 136 5.70 -8.09 -23.48
N TYR A 137 4.62 -7.30 -23.52
CA TYR A 137 4.58 -6.01 -22.83
C TYR A 137 4.94 -6.12 -21.34
N PHE A 138 4.43 -7.15 -20.64
CA PHE A 138 4.76 -7.38 -19.23
C PHE A 138 6.25 -7.64 -19.01
N PHE A 139 6.86 -8.43 -19.89
CA PHE A 139 8.25 -8.85 -19.72
C PHE A 139 9.25 -7.80 -20.19
N ASP A 140 8.93 -7.06 -21.25
CA ASP A 140 9.90 -6.23 -21.97
C ASP A 140 9.72 -4.73 -21.69
N GLU A 141 8.50 -4.27 -21.41
CA GLU A 141 8.17 -2.84 -21.40
C GLU A 141 7.58 -2.33 -20.09
N ALA A 142 6.82 -3.17 -19.36
CA ALA A 142 6.10 -2.73 -18.17
C ALA A 142 7.03 -2.12 -17.11
N PRO A 143 6.69 -1.02 -16.43
CA PRO A 143 7.52 -0.46 -15.37
C PRO A 143 7.83 -1.50 -14.29
N GLU A 144 9.06 -1.53 -13.76
CA GLU A 144 9.48 -2.54 -12.76
C GLU A 144 8.57 -2.52 -11.51
N SER A 145 8.12 -1.33 -11.11
CA SER A 145 7.14 -1.17 -10.04
C SER A 145 5.81 -1.87 -10.33
N MET A 146 5.35 -1.86 -11.59
CA MET A 146 4.15 -2.57 -12.01
C MET A 146 4.40 -4.09 -12.03
N VAL A 147 5.55 -4.54 -12.52
CA VAL A 147 5.93 -5.96 -12.51
C VAL A 147 5.91 -6.52 -11.09
N ASN A 148 6.56 -5.84 -10.15
CA ASN A 148 6.61 -6.26 -8.74
C ASN A 148 5.20 -6.26 -8.10
N LYS A 149 4.38 -5.23 -8.37
CA LYS A 149 2.98 -5.20 -7.91
C LYS A 149 2.16 -6.36 -8.47
N THR A 150 2.33 -6.67 -9.75
CA THR A 150 1.63 -7.77 -10.41
C THR A 150 2.04 -9.13 -9.84
N ILE A 151 3.34 -9.36 -9.61
CA ILE A 151 3.83 -10.58 -8.95
C ILE A 151 3.19 -10.73 -7.57
N GLN A 152 3.20 -9.67 -6.76
CA GLN A 152 2.55 -9.68 -5.44
C GLN A 152 1.04 -9.92 -5.54
N ALA A 153 0.36 -9.30 -6.51
CA ALA A 153 -1.07 -9.48 -6.73
C ALA A 153 -1.41 -10.94 -7.09
N VAL A 154 -0.66 -11.56 -8.00
CA VAL A 154 -0.84 -12.98 -8.36
C VAL A 154 -0.58 -13.89 -7.15
N ALA A 155 0.50 -13.64 -6.42
CA ALA A 155 0.88 -14.37 -5.21
C ALA A 155 -0.25 -14.35 -4.17
N THR A 156 -0.78 -13.16 -3.85
CA THR A 156 -1.92 -12.96 -2.94
C THR A 156 -3.16 -13.70 -3.41
N LEU A 157 -3.53 -13.57 -4.69
CA LEU A 157 -4.73 -14.21 -5.25
C LEU A 157 -4.66 -15.73 -5.30
N LYS A 158 -3.45 -16.30 -5.29
CA LYS A 158 -3.22 -17.74 -5.36
C LYS A 158 -2.71 -18.33 -4.06
N LYS A 159 -2.52 -17.51 -3.01
CA LYS A 159 -1.93 -17.89 -1.73
C LYS A 159 -0.59 -18.61 -1.91
N MET A 160 0.24 -18.05 -2.78
CA MET A 160 1.58 -18.56 -3.10
C MET A 160 2.63 -17.53 -2.66
N GLU A 161 3.86 -17.98 -2.46
CA GLU A 161 4.98 -17.08 -2.17
C GLU A 161 5.31 -16.21 -3.41
N PRO A 162 5.53 -14.88 -3.24
CA PRO A 162 5.90 -13.98 -4.33
C PRO A 162 7.16 -14.42 -5.08
N LEU A 163 8.12 -15.02 -4.37
CA LEU A 163 9.35 -15.53 -4.97
C LEU A 163 9.07 -16.66 -5.97
N THR A 164 8.11 -17.53 -5.67
CA THR A 164 7.70 -18.61 -6.59
C THR A 164 7.13 -18.03 -7.88
N ILE A 165 6.25 -17.03 -7.78
CA ILE A 165 5.67 -16.36 -8.94
C ILE A 165 6.75 -15.61 -9.74
N LYS A 166 7.70 -14.95 -9.05
CA LYS A 166 8.84 -14.27 -9.69
C LYS A 166 9.72 -15.26 -10.45
N ASN A 167 10.02 -16.42 -9.87
CA ASN A 167 10.80 -17.46 -10.53
C ASN A 167 10.08 -18.06 -11.75
N ASN A 168 8.76 -18.23 -11.68
CA ASN A 168 7.97 -18.65 -12.84
C ASN A 168 8.00 -17.60 -13.95
N ALA A 169 7.82 -16.32 -13.61
CA ALA A 169 7.94 -15.21 -14.56
C ALA A 169 9.34 -15.15 -15.18
N LYS A 170 10.39 -15.35 -14.37
CA LYS A 170 11.79 -15.41 -14.81
C LYS A 170 12.02 -16.51 -15.83
N LYS A 171 11.51 -17.73 -15.60
CA LYS A 171 11.59 -18.83 -16.57
C LYS A 171 10.96 -18.45 -17.90
N ILE A 172 9.75 -17.89 -17.88
CA ILE A 172 9.06 -17.43 -19.08
C ILE A 172 9.88 -16.33 -19.80
N ALA A 173 10.39 -15.35 -19.06
CA ALA A 173 11.19 -14.25 -19.60
C ALA A 173 12.47 -14.75 -20.28
N GLN A 174 13.12 -15.76 -19.71
CA GLN A 174 14.31 -16.40 -20.29
C GLN A 174 13.98 -17.21 -21.54
N GLU A 175 12.85 -17.94 -21.54
CA GLU A 175 12.38 -18.69 -22.71
C GLU A 175 12.08 -17.78 -23.90
N ILE A 176 11.48 -16.61 -23.67
CA ILE A 176 11.22 -15.62 -24.73
C ILE A 176 12.42 -14.71 -25.03
N LYS A 177 13.54 -14.89 -24.31
CA LYS A 177 14.76 -14.07 -24.43
C LYS A 177 14.48 -12.58 -24.23
N SER A 178 13.68 -12.26 -23.21
CA SER A 178 13.42 -10.87 -22.80
C SER A 178 14.76 -10.14 -22.60
N PRO A 179 14.93 -8.91 -23.10
CA PRO A 179 16.19 -8.18 -23.01
C PRO A 179 16.43 -7.55 -21.64
N ARG A 180 15.45 -7.56 -20.73
CA ARG A 180 15.56 -6.84 -19.45
C ARG A 180 16.44 -7.58 -18.45
N SER A 181 17.43 -6.87 -17.92
CA SER A 181 18.36 -7.37 -16.91
C SER A 181 17.67 -7.87 -15.63
N MET A 182 16.50 -7.33 -15.26
CA MET A 182 15.78 -7.76 -14.04
C MET A 182 15.40 -9.25 -14.01
N TRP A 183 15.37 -9.91 -15.17
CA TRP A 183 15.09 -11.34 -15.31
C TRP A 183 16.34 -12.22 -15.26
N TYR A 184 17.52 -11.63 -15.20
CA TYR A 184 18.78 -12.34 -15.12
C TYR A 184 19.44 -11.99 -13.79
N ASP A 185 20.07 -12.97 -13.16
CA ASP A 185 20.87 -12.64 -11.99
C ASP A 185 22.08 -11.89 -12.51
N ASN A 186 22.19 -10.60 -12.19
CA ASN A 186 23.37 -9.81 -12.49
C ASN A 186 24.55 -10.51 -11.79
N LYS A 187 25.43 -11.13 -12.58
CA LYS A 187 26.78 -11.48 -12.13
C LYS A 187 27.63 -10.23 -12.06
#